data_AF-W9WCN2-F1
#
_entry.id   AF-W9WCN2-F1
#
_cell.length_a   1.000
_cell.length_b   1.000
_cell.length_c   1.000
_cell.angle_alpha   90.00
_cell.angle_beta   90.00
_cell.angle_gamma   90.00
#
_symmetry.space_group_name_H-M   'P 1'
#
loop_
_entity.id
_entity.type
_entity.pdbx_description
1 polymer ?
#
loop_
_entity_poly.entity_id
_entity_poly.type
_entity_poly.pdbx_seq_one_letter_code
_entity_poly.pdbx_strand_id
1 'polypeptide(L)'
;MSTQLAPKKLRIAINGLDSLGYDIKFSISARSETSIDRLHRIFSSQRARVDIITSDNVEAARSSEVVILAFQPQQLVEVLNSPALVETIRGKLVLSVLAGISSLQV
;
A
#
# COMPACT_ATOMS: atom_id res chain seq x y z
N MET A 1 8.39 -15.65 -29.55
CA MET A 1 7.75 -16.35 -28.42
C MET A 1 7.90 -15.45 -27.20
N SER A 2 6.91 -14.61 -26.92
CA SER A 2 6.96 -13.63 -25.83
C SER A 2 6.00 -14.09 -24.74
N THR A 3 6.53 -14.71 -23.69
CA THR A 3 5.74 -15.20 -22.55
C THR A 3 5.30 -13.99 -21.72
N GLN A 4 4.04 -13.60 -21.87
CA GLN A 4 3.42 -12.57 -21.07
C GLN A 4 3.32 -13.05 -19.62
N LEU A 5 4.21 -12.55 -18.77
CA LEU A 5 4.25 -12.88 -17.34
C LEU A 5 2.97 -12.34 -16.68
N ALA A 6 2.14 -13.24 -16.15
CA ALA A 6 0.96 -12.86 -15.40
C ALA A 6 1.33 -12.02 -14.15
N PRO A 7 0.51 -11.04 -13.75
CA PRO A 7 0.82 -10.20 -12.60
C PRO A 7 0.87 -11.04 -11.32
N LYS A 8 2.06 -11.17 -10.72
CA LYS A 8 2.23 -11.82 -9.42
C LYS A 8 1.53 -10.97 -8.35
N LYS A 9 0.57 -11.57 -7.63
CA LYS A 9 -0.16 -10.92 -6.54
C LYS A 9 0.74 -10.84 -5.31
N LEU A 10 1.18 -9.63 -4.95
CA LEU A 10 1.86 -9.36 -3.68
C LEU A 10 0.88 -9.60 -2.52
N ARG A 11 1.31 -10.36 -1.51
CA ARG A 11 0.56 -10.56 -0.26
C ARG A 11 1.46 -10.14 0.91
N ILE A 12 1.09 -9.09 1.60
CA ILE A 12 1.70 -8.69 2.87
C ILE A 12 0.81 -9.28 3.97
N ALA A 13 1.38 -10.14 4.82
CA ALA A 13 0.69 -10.70 5.97
C ALA A 13 1.24 -10.02 7.23
N ILE A 14 0.36 -9.43 8.03
CA ILE A 14 0.70 -8.84 9.32
C ILE A 14 -0.11 -9.61 10.36
N ASN A 15 0.56 -10.53 11.08
CA ASN A 15 -0.05 -11.42 12.07
C ASN A 15 0.20 -10.89 13.49
N GLY A 16 -0.65 -11.26 14.44
CA GLY A 16 -0.42 -11.00 15.87
C GLY A 16 -0.62 -9.54 16.30
N LEU A 17 -1.32 -8.73 15.50
CA LEU A 17 -1.63 -7.34 15.86
C LEU A 17 -2.45 -7.23 17.14
N ASP A 18 -3.36 -8.18 17.39
CA ASP A 18 -4.24 -8.18 18.55
C ASP A 18 -3.52 -8.44 19.87
N SER A 19 -2.39 -9.14 19.83
CA SER A 19 -1.61 -9.50 21.03
C SER A 19 -0.64 -8.41 21.48
N LEU A 20 -0.41 -7.39 20.66
CA LEU A 20 0.61 -6.37 20.93
C LEU A 20 0.09 -5.17 21.75
N GLY A 21 -1.23 -5.09 21.99
CA GLY A 21 -1.85 -3.98 22.73
C GLY A 21 -1.82 -2.62 22.01
N TYR A 22 -1.38 -2.59 20.74
CA TYR A 22 -1.39 -1.39 19.90
C TYR A 22 -2.62 -1.39 18.98
N ASP A 23 -3.31 -0.25 18.89
CA ASP A 23 -4.38 -0.04 17.91
C ASP A 23 -3.77 0.32 16.55
N ILE A 24 -3.48 -0.69 15.72
CA ILE A 24 -2.91 -0.49 14.38
C ILE A 24 -4.04 -0.40 13.37
N LYS A 25 -4.11 0.76 12.69
CA LYS A 25 -5.01 1.01 11.57
C LYS A 25 -4.26 1.14 10.25
N PHE A 26 -4.93 0.78 9.17
CA PHE A 26 -4.42 0.81 7.82
C PHE A 26 -5.17 1.84 6.99
N SER A 27 -4.39 2.70 6.31
CA SER A 27 -4.85 3.58 5.24
C SER A 27 -4.34 3.02 3.92
N ILE A 28 -5.24 2.80 2.97
CA ILE A 28 -4.93 2.17 1.69
C ILE A 28 -5.27 3.14 0.56
N SER A 29 -4.36 3.30 -0.40
CA SER A 29 -4.66 4.05 -1.62
C SER A 29 -4.52 3.22 -2.88
N ALA A 30 -5.37 3.50 -3.87
CA ALA A 30 -5.31 2.90 -5.19
C ALA A 30 -5.79 3.87 -6.28
N ARG A 31 -5.15 3.82 -7.45
CA ARG A 31 -5.38 4.81 -8.52
C ARG A 31 -6.78 4.79 -9.13
N SER A 32 -7.39 3.61 -9.31
CA SER A 32 -8.67 3.48 -10.04
C SER A 32 -9.84 3.22 -9.10
N GLU A 33 -11.00 3.80 -9.41
CA GLU A 33 -12.26 3.53 -8.71
C GLU A 33 -12.58 2.03 -8.66
N THR A 34 -12.33 1.31 -9.75
CA THR A 34 -12.49 -0.16 -9.80
C THR A 34 -11.62 -0.89 -8.76
N SER A 35 -10.44 -0.37 -8.46
CA SER A 35 -9.55 -0.93 -7.44
C SER A 35 -10.04 -0.54 -6.04
N ILE A 36 -10.54 0.68 -5.86
CA ILE A 36 -11.14 1.16 -4.61
C ILE A 36 -12.38 0.32 -4.24
N ASP A 37 -13.31 0.11 -5.18
CA ASP A 37 -14.48 -0.75 -4.97
C ASP A 37 -14.09 -2.17 -4.58
N ARG A 38 -13.04 -2.70 -5.23
CA ARG A 38 -12.49 -4.01 -4.91
C ARG A 38 -11.92 -4.04 -3.49
N LEU A 39 -11.17 -3.02 -3.08
CA LEU A 39 -10.62 -2.90 -1.73
C LEU A 39 -11.73 -2.83 -0.68
N HIS A 40 -12.76 -2.02 -0.91
CA HIS A 40 -13.93 -1.96 -0.02
C HIS A 40 -14.60 -3.33 0.15
N ARG A 41 -14.73 -4.09 -0.94
CA ARG A 41 -15.30 -5.44 -0.88
C ARG A 41 -14.41 -6.41 -0.10
N ILE A 42 -13.10 -6.39 -0.36
CA ILE A 42 -12.11 -7.25 0.31
C ILE A 42 -12.06 -6.98 1.81
N PHE A 43 -12.04 -5.71 2.21
CA PHE A 43 -11.87 -5.29 3.60
C PHE A 43 -13.20 -5.00 4.32
N SER A 44 -14.33 -5.37 3.71
CA SER A 44 -15.66 -5.13 4.27
C SER A 44 -15.87 -5.72 5.68
N SER A 45 -15.23 -6.85 5.99
CA SER A 45 -15.26 -7.48 7.33
C SER A 45 -14.19 -6.97 8.30
N GLN A 46 -13.27 -6.10 7.84
CA GLN A 46 -12.12 -5.61 8.60
C GLN A 46 -12.17 -4.10 8.83
N ARG A 47 -13.37 -3.50 8.82
CA ARG A 47 -13.58 -2.05 9.00
C ARG A 47 -13.01 -1.49 10.31
N ALA A 48 -12.83 -2.32 11.33
CA ALA A 48 -12.19 -1.89 12.58
C ALA A 48 -10.68 -1.60 12.41
N ARG A 49 -10.03 -2.21 11.41
CA ARG A 49 -8.59 -2.08 11.15
C ARG A 49 -8.27 -1.26 9.91
N VAL A 50 -9.18 -1.17 8.94
CA VAL A 50 -8.99 -0.37 7.73
C VAL A 50 -9.84 0.89 7.85
N ASP A 51 -9.18 2.03 8.02
CA ASP A 51 -9.82 3.31 8.32
C ASP A 51 -10.12 4.09 7.03
N ILE A 52 -9.15 4.09 6.12
CA ILE A 52 -9.22 4.89 4.88
C ILE A 52 -8.95 3.98 3.69
N ILE A 53 -9.81 4.09 2.67
CA ILE A 53 -9.57 3.58 1.32
C ILE A 53 -9.83 4.75 0.36
N THR A 54 -8.82 5.21 -0.36
CA THR A 54 -8.89 6.46 -1.15
C THR A 54 -8.06 6.40 -2.44
N SER A 55 -8.36 7.25 -3.42
CA SER A 55 -7.48 7.45 -4.58
C SER A 55 -6.36 8.47 -4.33
N ASP A 56 -6.39 9.17 -3.19
CA ASP A 56 -5.43 10.20 -2.82
C ASP A 56 -4.32 9.62 -1.92
N ASN A 57 -3.11 9.49 -2.47
CA ASN A 57 -1.93 9.03 -1.74
C ASN A 57 -1.54 9.98 -0.60
N VAL A 58 -1.78 11.29 -0.74
CA VAL A 58 -1.44 12.29 0.28
C VAL A 58 -2.36 12.11 1.49
N GLU A 59 -3.65 11.90 1.24
CA GLU A 59 -4.63 11.65 2.30
C GLU A 59 -4.29 10.38 3.08
N ALA A 60 -4.02 9.27 2.37
CA ALA A 60 -3.63 8.02 3.01
C ALA A 60 -2.31 8.16 3.80
N ALA A 61 -1.36 8.94 3.29
CA ALA A 61 -0.07 9.16 3.94
C ALA A 61 -0.18 10.09 5.16
N ARG A 62 -1.11 11.05 5.18
CA ARG A 62 -1.16 12.11 6.21
C ARG A 62 -1.29 11.55 7.63
N SER A 63 -2.21 10.62 7.84
CA SER A 63 -2.49 9.98 9.14
C SER A 63 -1.58 8.78 9.45
N SER A 64 -0.70 8.37 8.53
CA SER A 64 0.14 7.20 8.68
C SER A 64 1.50 7.55 9.29
N GLU A 65 2.03 6.74 10.21
CA GLU A 65 3.43 6.88 10.68
C GLU A 65 4.42 6.04 9.87
N VAL A 66 3.91 4.95 9.29
CA VAL A 66 4.66 4.05 8.41
C VAL A 66 3.98 4.05 7.04
N VAL A 67 4.75 4.27 5.98
CA VAL A 67 4.26 4.35 4.61
C VAL A 67 4.84 3.20 3.80
N ILE A 68 3.98 2.39 3.17
CA ILE A 68 4.40 1.29 2.31
C ILE A 68 4.17 1.68 0.85
N LEU A 69 5.24 1.80 0.07
CA LEU A 69 5.18 2.03 -1.37
C LEU A 69 5.23 0.67 -2.08
N ALA A 70 4.09 0.21 -2.60
CA ALA A 70 3.92 -1.11 -3.20
C ALA A 70 3.26 -1.04 -4.60
N PHE A 71 3.88 -0.28 -5.50
CA PHE A 71 3.46 -0.14 -6.90
C PHE A 71 4.57 -0.62 -7.85
N GLN A 72 4.25 -0.74 -9.14
CA GLN A 72 5.23 -1.20 -10.14
C GLN A 72 6.34 -0.15 -10.32
N PRO A 73 7.60 -0.53 -10.58
CA PRO A 73 8.72 0.41 -10.70
C PRO A 73 8.47 1.55 -11.70
N GLN A 74 7.71 1.30 -12.77
CA GLN A 74 7.36 2.30 -13.79
C GLN A 74 6.48 3.43 -13.25
N GLN A 75 5.78 3.20 -12.13
CA GLN A 75 4.89 4.17 -11.49
C GLN A 75 5.62 5.04 -10.47
N LEU A 76 6.91 4.79 -10.21
CA LEU A 76 7.69 5.51 -9.21
C LEU A 76 7.72 7.02 -9.46
N VAL A 77 8.01 7.40 -10.71
CA VAL A 77 8.08 8.82 -11.11
C VAL A 77 6.71 9.47 -10.99
N GLU A 78 5.65 8.79 -11.43
CA GLU A 78 4.27 9.30 -11.31
C GLU A 78 3.88 9.56 -9.85
N VAL A 79 4.19 8.63 -8.94
CA VAL A 79 3.81 8.75 -7.52
C VAL A 79 4.66 9.77 -6.78
N LEU A 80 5.99 9.75 -6.97
CA LEU A 80 6.91 10.64 -6.25
C LEU A 80 7.07 12.03 -6.88
N ASN A 81 6.53 12.27 -8.08
CA ASN A 81 6.49 13.61 -8.66
C ASN A 81 5.54 14.57 -7.92
N SER A 82 4.67 14.07 -7.03
CA SER A 82 3.84 14.91 -6.18
C SER A 82 4.66 15.52 -5.04
N PRO A 83 4.94 16.83 -5.03
CA PRO A 83 5.70 17.44 -3.94
C PRO A 83 4.95 17.33 -2.61
N ALA A 84 3.62 17.43 -2.65
CA ALA A 84 2.78 17.27 -1.46
C ALA A 84 2.93 15.89 -0.82
N LEU A 85 3.01 14.82 -1.63
CA LEU A 85 3.25 13.48 -1.11
C LEU A 85 4.64 13.37 -0.50
N VAL A 86 5.67 13.84 -1.21
CA VAL A 86 7.06 13.81 -0.74
C VAL A 86 7.22 14.53 0.60
N GLU A 87 6.63 15.71 0.75
CA GLU A 87 6.63 16.44 2.02
C GLU A 87 5.83 15.71 3.10
N THR A 88 4.71 15.09 2.76
CA THR A 88 3.88 14.34 3.73
C THR A 88 4.59 13.08 4.25
N ILE A 89 5.38 12.40 3.42
CA ILE A 89 6.13 11.21 3.83
C ILE A 89 7.48 11.54 4.48
N ARG A 90 7.92 12.80 4.43
CA ARG A 90 9.18 13.24 5.02
C ARG A 90 9.17 12.99 6.53
N GLY A 91 10.21 12.34 7.04
CA GLY A 91 10.33 12.00 8.46
C GLY A 91 9.54 10.77 8.91
N LYS A 92 8.78 10.12 8.01
CA LYS A 92 8.07 8.87 8.28
C LYS A 92 8.91 7.65 7.93
N LEU A 93 8.61 6.50 8.52
CA LEU A 93 9.24 5.25 8.11
C LEU A 93 8.68 4.82 6.75
N VAL A 94 9.51 4.87 5.71
CA VAL A 94 9.09 4.46 4.35
C VAL A 94 9.62 3.07 4.03
N LEU A 95 8.71 2.14 3.74
CA LEU A 95 9.00 0.79 3.26
C LEU A 95 8.74 0.74 1.75
N SER A 96 9.80 0.69 0.95
CA SER A 96 9.68 0.51 -0.50
C SER A 96 9.68 -0.97 -0.85
N VAL A 97 8.52 -1.51 -1.21
CA VAL A 97 8.40 -2.89 -1.67
C VAL A 97 8.50 -2.87 -3.20
N LEU A 98 9.74 -2.96 -3.70
CA LEU A 98 9.99 -3.10 -5.13
C LEU A 98 9.41 -4.44 -5.62
N ALA A 99 8.29 -4.36 -6.35
CA ALA A 99 7.74 -5.51 -7.05
C ALA A 99 8.70 -5.94 -8.16
N GLY A 100 9.35 -7.10 -8.01
CA GLY A 100 10.27 -7.62 -9.02
C GLY A 100 11.24 -8.71 -8.57
N ILE A 101 11.43 -8.92 -7.27
CA ILE A 101 12.33 -9.97 -6.77
C ILE A 101 11.51 -11.17 -6.25
N SER A 102 11.80 -12.35 -6.79
CA SER A 102 11.19 -13.62 -6.36
C SER A 102 11.68 -13.97 -4.97
N SER A 103 10.76 -14.22 -4.03
CA SER A 103 11.06 -14.72 -2.67
C SER A 103 11.50 -16.19 -2.64
N LEU A 104 12.26 -16.64 -3.65
CA LEU A 104 12.90 -17.97 -3.66
C LEU A 104 14.32 -17.94 -3.05
N GLN A 105 14.66 -16.89 -2.29
CA GLN A 105 15.96 -16.74 -1.65
C GLN A 105 15.85 -16.11 -0.27
N VAL A 106 15.05 -16.73 0.59
CA VAL A 106 15.41 -16.81 2.02
C VAL A 106 15.17 -18.23 2.48
#